data_AF-A0A3T1DDH7-F1
#
_entry.id   AF-A0A3T1DDH7-F1
#
_cell.length_a   1.000
_cell.length_b   1.000
_cell.length_c   1.000
_cell.angle_alpha   90.00
_cell.angle_beta   90.00
_cell.angle_gamma   90.00
#
_symmetry.space_group_name_H-M   'P 1'
#
loop_
_entity.id
_entity.type
_entity.pdbx_description
1 polymer ?
#
loop_
_entity_poly.entity_id
_entity_poly.type
_entity_poly.pdbx_seq_one_letter_code
_entity_poly.pdbx_strand_id
1 'polypeptide(L)'
;MNQDGQSLKQFIMQLSATSEQILSLDLEEEDDISRLEALQLEQEVLKQQIESLMLTSDVSHTDIQDLLHDAYYSEVKVNQKLTLFKEFISDHLSKVQEGSRMKNAYHQAYSQAEGYFVDNKK
;
A
#
# COMPACT_ATOMS: atom_id res chain seq x y z
N MET A 1 2.75 37.63 -4.66
CA MET A 1 2.81 36.28 -4.06
C MET A 1 4.12 36.15 -3.34
N ASN A 2 4.11 35.86 -2.04
CA ASN A 2 5.31 35.63 -1.24
C ASN A 2 5.97 34.30 -1.67
N GLN A 3 7.29 34.18 -1.51
CA GLN A 3 8.04 32.96 -1.88
C GLN A 3 7.45 31.70 -1.23
N ASP A 4 7.02 31.79 0.02
CA ASP A 4 6.42 30.66 0.76
C ASP A 4 5.13 30.15 0.12
N GLY A 5 4.32 31.05 -0.47
CA GLY A 5 3.10 30.67 -1.17
C GLY A 5 3.34 30.03 -2.54
N GLN A 6 4.49 30.30 -3.17
CA GLN A 6 4.89 29.57 -4.39
C GLN A 6 5.43 28.18 -4.02
N SER A 7 6.23 28.08 -2.96
CA SER A 7 6.75 26.80 -2.46
C SER A 7 5.62 25.85 -2.02
N LEU A 8 4.60 26.37 -1.32
CA LEU A 8 3.45 25.58 -0.89
C LEU A 8 2.68 24.98 -2.08
N LYS A 9 2.41 25.78 -3.12
CA LYS A 9 1.76 25.29 -4.34
C LYS A 9 2.58 24.21 -5.02
N GLN A 10 3.90 24.39 -5.09
CA GLN A 10 4.80 23.39 -5.67
C GLN A 10 4.74 22.07 -4.90
N PHE A 11 4.77 22.09 -3.57
CA PHE A 11 4.68 20.87 -2.78
C PHE A 11 3.33 20.15 -2.95
N ILE A 12 2.21 20.88 -3.02
CA ILE A 12 0.89 20.26 -3.25
C ILE A 12 0.82 19.63 -4.65
N MET A 13 1.37 20.29 -5.66
CA MET A 13 1.45 19.74 -7.01
C MET A 13 2.35 18.50 -7.07
N GLN A 14 3.49 18.52 -6.37
CA GLN A 14 4.37 17.35 -6.26
C GLN A 14 3.65 16.20 -5.55
N LEU A 15 2.93 16.46 -4.46
CA LEU A 15 2.16 15.42 -3.75
C LEU A 15 1.13 14.75 -4.68
N SER A 16 0.47 15.53 -5.52
CA SER A 16 -0.47 15.03 -6.52
C SER A 16 0.23 14.15 -7.56
N ALA A 17 1.37 14.62 -8.10
CA ALA A 17 2.16 13.85 -9.07
C ALA A 17 2.71 12.54 -8.49
N THR A 18 3.19 12.54 -7.24
CA THR A 18 3.62 11.34 -6.53
C THR A 18 2.46 10.37 -6.33
N SER A 19 1.27 10.88 -6.02
CA SER A 19 0.05 10.05 -5.93
C SER A 19 -0.32 9.39 -7.26
N GLU A 20 -0.22 10.12 -8.37
CA GLU A 20 -0.43 9.57 -9.71
C GLU A 20 0.59 8.48 -10.06
N GLN A 21 1.85 8.68 -9.70
CA GLN A 21 2.89 7.65 -9.88
C GLN A 21 2.54 6.37 -9.12
N ILE A 22 2.12 6.48 -7.85
CA ILE A 22 1.69 5.31 -7.06
C ILE A 22 0.47 4.61 -7.70
N LEU A 23 -0.48 5.39 -8.21
CA LEU A 23 -1.64 4.84 -8.91
C LEU A 23 -1.27 4.09 -10.19
N SER A 24 -0.17 4.46 -10.85
CA SER A 24 0.32 3.79 -12.06
C SER A 24 1.12 2.50 -11.84
N LEU A 25 1.60 2.24 -10.61
CA LEU A 25 2.40 1.06 -10.31
C LEU A 25 1.63 -0.25 -10.52
N ASP A 26 2.30 -1.28 -10.99
CA ASP A 26 1.82 -2.65 -10.92
C ASP A 26 2.29 -3.29 -9.60
N LEU A 27 1.39 -3.49 -8.66
CA LEU A 27 1.75 -3.97 -7.32
C LEU A 27 2.04 -5.48 -7.30
N GLU A 28 1.85 -6.19 -8.41
CA GLU A 28 2.26 -7.60 -8.54
C GLU A 28 3.74 -7.74 -8.93
N GLU A 29 4.38 -6.66 -9.39
CA GLU A 29 5.79 -6.62 -9.81
C GLU A 29 6.72 -6.16 -8.66
N GLU A 30 7.81 -6.90 -8.42
CA GLU A 30 8.72 -6.67 -7.29
C GLU A 30 9.44 -5.30 -7.35
N ASP A 31 9.80 -4.85 -8.57
CA ASP A 31 10.43 -3.55 -8.80
C ASP A 31 9.48 -2.40 -8.42
N ASP A 32 8.19 -2.55 -8.70
CA ASP A 32 7.18 -1.54 -8.42
C ASP A 32 6.80 -1.51 -6.93
N ILE A 33 6.95 -2.61 -6.19
CA ILE A 33 6.87 -2.61 -4.72
C ILE A 33 8.01 -1.80 -4.10
N SER A 34 9.25 -1.99 -4.56
CA SER A 34 10.38 -1.18 -4.08
C SER A 34 10.19 0.30 -4.39
N ARG A 35 9.61 0.60 -5.57
CA ARG A 35 9.27 1.97 -5.96
C ARG A 35 8.12 2.56 -5.13
N LEU A 36 7.14 1.74 -4.75
CA LEU A 36 6.04 2.16 -3.88
C LEU A 36 6.57 2.70 -2.54
N GLU A 37 7.51 1.98 -1.89
CA GLU A 37 8.08 2.41 -0.61
C GLU A 37 8.78 3.77 -0.73
N ALA A 38 9.56 3.96 -1.80
CA ALA A 38 10.25 5.23 -2.06
C ALA A 38 9.25 6.39 -2.27
N LEU A 39 8.20 6.16 -3.05
CA LEU A 39 7.16 7.17 -3.31
C LEU A 39 6.35 7.50 -2.05
N GLN A 40 6.05 6.51 -1.20
CA GLN A 40 5.35 6.73 0.06
C GLN A 40 6.19 7.57 1.05
N LEU A 41 7.49 7.33 1.10
CA LEU A 41 8.41 8.18 1.88
C LEU A 41 8.41 9.62 1.37
N GLU A 42 8.44 9.81 0.05
CA GLU A 42 8.36 11.14 -0.56
C GLU A 42 7.03 11.84 -0.23
N GLN A 43 5.89 11.14 -0.31
CA GLN A 43 4.59 11.70 0.09
C GLN A 43 4.59 12.17 1.54
N GLU A 44 5.18 11.40 2.46
CA GLU A 44 5.25 11.77 3.87
C GLU A 44 6.07 13.05 4.09
N VAL A 45 7.23 13.16 3.43
CA VAL A 45 8.06 14.38 3.47
C VAL A 45 7.29 15.59 2.93
N LEU A 46 6.60 15.43 1.79
CA LEU A 46 5.80 16.50 1.19
C LEU A 46 4.66 16.93 2.11
N LYS A 47 3.96 16.00 2.75
CA LYS A 47 2.89 16.29 3.73
C LYS A 47 3.41 17.12 4.90
N GLN A 48 4.57 16.76 5.45
CA GLN A 48 5.20 17.51 6.54
C GLN A 48 5.62 18.93 6.11
N GLN A 49 6.16 19.08 4.89
CA GLN A 49 6.53 20.39 4.35
C GLN A 49 5.30 21.28 4.10
N ILE A 50 4.23 20.71 3.55
CA ILE A 50 2.95 21.39 3.35
C ILE A 50 2.38 21.85 4.69
N GLU A 51 2.32 20.97 5.69
CA GLU A 51 1.81 21.29 7.03
C GLU A 51 2.61 22.43 7.67
N SER A 52 3.94 22.37 7.61
CA SER A 52 4.82 23.41 8.15
C SER A 52 4.59 24.78 7.48
N LEU A 53 4.43 24.81 6.16
CA LEU A 53 4.16 26.05 5.43
C LEU A 53 2.73 26.56 5.63
N MET A 54 1.74 25.68 5.78
CA MET A 54 0.36 26.05 6.08
C MET A 54 0.24 26.76 7.44
N LEU A 55 1.06 26.36 8.42
CA LEU A 55 1.08 26.97 9.75
C LEU A 55 1.77 28.35 9.78
N THR A 56 2.67 28.62 8.83
CA THR A 56 3.56 29.79 8.87
C THR A 56 3.28 30.82 7.79
N SER A 57 2.55 30.45 6.73
CA SER A 57 2.29 31.32 5.59
C SER A 57 0.94 32.03 5.68
N ASP A 58 0.92 33.31 5.33
CA ASP A 58 -0.30 34.14 5.16
C ASP A 58 -1.01 33.85 3.81
N VAL A 59 -0.85 32.63 3.27
CA VAL A 59 -1.45 32.25 1.99
C VAL A 59 -2.95 32.08 2.17
N SER A 60 -3.73 32.85 1.39
CA SER A 60 -5.18 32.69 1.38
C SER A 60 -5.52 31.27 0.97
N HIS A 61 -6.23 30.55 1.84
CA HIS A 61 -6.62 29.17 1.60
C HIS A 61 -7.44 29.01 0.31
N THR A 62 -8.18 30.04 -0.10
CA THR A 62 -8.90 30.05 -1.39
C THR A 62 -7.99 29.92 -2.61
N ASP A 63 -6.72 30.34 -2.52
CA ASP A 63 -5.79 30.32 -3.67
C ASP A 63 -5.17 28.94 -3.91
N ILE A 64 -5.33 28.01 -2.96
CA ILE A 64 -4.76 26.65 -2.98
C ILE A 64 -5.82 25.58 -2.73
N GLN A 65 -7.07 25.98 -2.49
CA GLN A 65 -8.15 25.07 -2.11
C GLN A 65 -8.39 23.98 -3.16
N ASP A 66 -8.43 24.36 -4.44
CA ASP A 66 -8.62 23.40 -5.53
C ASP A 66 -7.45 22.41 -5.61
N LEU A 67 -6.21 22.89 -5.43
CA LEU A 67 -5.02 22.03 -5.42
C LEU A 67 -5.03 21.06 -4.24
N LEU A 68 -5.40 21.51 -3.05
CA LEU A 68 -5.54 20.66 -1.87
C LEU A 68 -6.63 19.60 -2.05
N HIS A 69 -7.74 20.01 -2.65
CA HIS A 69 -8.85 19.11 -2.97
C HIS A 69 -8.40 18.01 -3.94
N ASP A 70 -7.73 18.37 -5.03
CA ASP A 70 -7.25 17.41 -6.03
C ASP A 70 -6.20 16.45 -5.44
N ALA A 71 -5.27 16.96 -4.63
CA ALA A 71 -4.30 16.15 -3.90
C ALA A 71 -5.00 15.17 -2.94
N TYR A 72 -6.00 15.64 -2.20
CA TYR A 72 -6.79 14.79 -1.29
C TYR A 72 -7.51 13.67 -2.03
N TYR A 73 -8.18 13.96 -3.15
CA TYR A 73 -8.85 12.92 -3.93
C TYR A 73 -7.89 11.89 -4.51
N SER A 74 -6.69 12.32 -4.90
CA SER A 74 -5.64 11.42 -5.39
C SER A 74 -5.15 10.49 -4.28
N GLU A 75 -4.93 11.02 -3.07
CA GLU A 75 -4.58 10.23 -1.88
C GLU A 75 -5.67 9.22 -1.50
N VAL A 76 -6.94 9.60 -1.59
CA VAL A 76 -8.07 8.66 -1.35
C VAL A 76 -8.02 7.50 -2.33
N LYS A 77 -7.76 7.75 -3.62
CA LYS A 77 -7.62 6.68 -4.63
C LYS A 77 -6.41 5.79 -4.35
N VAL A 78 -5.27 6.37 -3.96
CA VAL A 78 -4.09 5.60 -3.57
C VAL A 78 -4.42 4.67 -2.40
N ASN A 79 -5.07 5.20 -1.37
CA ASN A 79 -5.45 4.42 -0.19
C ASN A 79 -6.42 3.26 -0.54
N GLN A 80 -7.39 3.53 -1.42
CA GLN A 80 -8.29 2.49 -1.93
C GLN A 80 -7.52 1.38 -2.68
N LYS A 81 -6.62 1.74 -3.60
CA LYS A 81 -5.79 0.78 -4.33
C LYS A 81 -4.98 -0.11 -3.39
N LEU A 82 -4.29 0.49 -2.43
CA LEU A 82 -3.46 -0.23 -1.45
C LEU A 82 -4.30 -1.14 -0.54
N THR A 83 -5.52 -0.71 -0.19
CA THR A 83 -6.44 -1.50 0.62
C THR A 83 -6.91 -2.74 -0.15
N LEU A 84 -7.33 -2.58 -1.41
CA LEU A 84 -7.71 -3.70 -2.26
C LEU A 84 -6.55 -4.67 -2.48
N PHE A 85 -5.34 -4.16 -2.69
CA PHE A 85 -4.17 -5.01 -2.85
C PHE A 85 -3.82 -5.78 -1.57
N LYS A 86 -3.93 -5.14 -0.40
CA LYS A 86 -3.78 -5.82 0.89
C LYS A 86 -4.79 -6.94 1.08
N GLU A 87 -6.05 -6.72 0.71
CA GLU A 87 -7.11 -7.73 0.77
C GLU A 87 -6.79 -8.91 -0.16
N PHE A 88 -6.35 -8.63 -1.39
CA PHE A 88 -5.91 -9.63 -2.36
C PHE A 88 -4.78 -10.51 -1.81
N ILE A 89 -3.71 -9.92 -1.28
CA ILE A 89 -2.60 -10.67 -0.68
C ILE A 89 -3.06 -11.49 0.53
N SER A 90 -3.97 -10.95 1.34
CA SER A 90 -4.51 -11.65 2.52
C SER A 90 -5.33 -12.89 2.14
N ASP A 91 -6.12 -12.81 1.06
CA ASP A 91 -6.86 -13.95 0.51
C ASP A 91 -5.90 -15.01 -0.05
N HIS A 92 -4.88 -14.60 -0.81
CA HIS A 92 -3.84 -15.50 -1.32
C HIS A 92 -3.10 -16.24 -0.20
N LEU A 93 -2.71 -15.53 0.85
CA LEU A 93 -2.04 -16.12 2.00
C LEU A 93 -2.94 -17.13 2.72
N SER A 94 -4.23 -16.82 2.86
CA SER A 94 -5.22 -17.70 3.48
C SER A 94 -5.35 -19.02 2.71
N LYS A 95 -5.42 -18.97 1.38
CA LYS A 95 -5.46 -20.16 0.51
C LYS A 95 -4.19 -21.01 0.62
N VAL A 96 -3.01 -20.38 0.67
CA VAL A 96 -1.73 -21.09 0.87
C VAL A 96 -1.68 -21.80 2.22
N GLN A 97 -2.17 -21.14 3.27
CA GLN A 97 -2.26 -21.73 4.61
C GLN A 97 -3.24 -22.91 4.65
N GLU A 98 -4.40 -22.80 4.01
CA GLU A 98 -5.37 -23.89 3.91
C GLU A 98 -4.79 -25.10 3.16
N GLY A 99 -4.17 -24.87 1.99
CA GLY A 99 -3.50 -25.92 1.23
C GLY A 99 -2.39 -26.61 2.03
N SER A 100 -1.63 -25.85 2.82
CA SER A 100 -0.61 -26.39 3.72
C SER A 100 -1.21 -27.26 4.83
N ARG A 101 -2.33 -26.85 5.43
CA ARG A 101 -3.05 -27.65 6.43
C ARG A 101 -3.61 -28.93 5.82
N MET A 102 -4.21 -28.87 4.64
CA MET A 102 -4.72 -30.04 3.94
C MET A 102 -3.59 -31.03 3.62
N LYS A 103 -2.47 -30.55 3.05
CA LYS A 103 -1.30 -31.40 2.77
C LYS A 103 -0.78 -32.08 4.04
N ASN A 104 -0.68 -31.36 5.15
CA ASN A 104 -0.23 -31.93 6.42
C ASN A 104 -1.22 -32.96 6.98
N ALA A 105 -2.52 -32.71 6.87
CA ALA A 105 -3.55 -33.67 7.28
C ALA A 105 -3.52 -34.95 6.43
N TYR A 106 -3.37 -34.82 5.11
CA TYR A 106 -3.18 -35.97 4.22
C TYR A 106 -1.91 -36.76 4.56
N HIS A 107 -0.79 -36.08 4.82
CA HIS A 107 0.47 -36.76 5.16
C HIS A 107 0.39 -37.49 6.51
N GLN A 108 -0.28 -36.90 7.51
CA GLN A 108 -0.51 -37.56 8.80
C GLN A 108 -1.46 -38.76 8.68
N ALA A 109 -2.55 -38.63 7.92
CA ALA A 109 -3.50 -39.72 7.70
C ALA A 109 -2.85 -40.88 6.91
N TYR A 110 -2.03 -40.57 5.90
CA TYR A 110 -1.30 -41.56 5.11
C TYR A 110 -0.23 -42.29 5.94
N SER A 111 0.53 -41.55 6.76
CA SER A 111 1.53 -42.14 7.68
C SER A 111 0.89 -43.04 8.75
N GLN A 112 -0.28 -42.69 9.28
CA GLN A 112 -1.02 -43.56 10.22
C GLN A 112 -1.61 -44.81 9.54
N ALA A 113 -2.06 -44.71 8.29
CA ALA A 113 -2.59 -45.84 7.55
C ALA A 113 -1.52 -46.88 7.19
N GLU A 114 -0.29 -46.45 6.83
CA GLU A 114 0.82 -47.36 6.57
C GLU A 114 1.36 -48.03 7.86
N GLY A 115 1.26 -47.37 9.01
CA GLY A 115 1.64 -47.93 10.31
C GLY A 115 0.71 -49.03 10.86
N TYR A 116 -0.51 -49.16 10.32
CA TYR A 116 -1.51 -50.13 10.79
C TYR A 116 -1.42 -51.52 10.13
N PHE A 117 -0.51 -51.73 9.18
CA PHE A 117 -0.34 -53.01 8.48
C PHE A 117 0.75 -53.94 9.06
N VAL A 118 1.36 -53.58 10.20
CA VAL A 118 2.43 -54.37 10.84
C VAL A 118 2.00 -54.90 12.20
N ASP A 119 0.86 -55.57 12.30
CA ASP A 119 0.70 -56.67 13.26
C ASP A 119 -0.60 -57.43 12.97
N ASN A 120 -0.50 -58.50 12.18
CA ASN A 120 -1.46 -59.61 12.18
C ASN A 120 -0.97 -60.71 11.25
N LYS A 121 0.15 -61.34 11.63
CA LYS A 121 0.41 -62.72 11.22
C LYS A 121 0.74 -63.54 12.47
N LYS A 122 -0.27 -64.33 12.87
CA LYS A 122 -0.17 -65.46 13.80
C LYS A 122 0.94 -66.42 13.39
#